data_AF-M6VPB2-F1
#
_entry.id   AF-M6VPB2-F1
#
_cell.length_a   1.000
_cell.length_b   1.000
_cell.length_c   1.000
_cell.angle_alpha   90.00
_cell.angle_beta   90.00
_cell.angle_gamma   90.00
#
_symmetry.space_group_name_H-M   'P 1'
#
loop_
_entity.id
_entity.type
_entity.pdbx_description
1 polymer ?
#
loop_
_entity_poly.entity_id
_entity_poly.type
_entity_poly.pdbx_seq_one_letter_code
_entity_poly.pdbx_strand_id
1 'polypeptide(L)'
;MISGHIIPPPNGADVTTVEGLKASLHLFQPKHFILPFLAHALGTFSGAFLAAVISKNHKIKFAYVIGILFLAGGIANIIMLPSPVWFAVLDLAGAYIPMSYLAGKLSQR
;
A
#
# COMPACT_ATOMS: atom_id res chain seq x y z
N MET A 1 -12.37 12.28 -2.23
CA MET A 1 -11.82 11.02 -1.65
C MET A 1 -12.19 10.94 -0.17
N ILE A 2 -12.55 9.75 0.35
CA ILE A 2 -12.90 9.55 1.77
C ILE A 2 -11.72 9.88 2.70
N SER A 3 -10.49 9.56 2.28
CA SER A 3 -9.28 9.82 3.07
C SER A 3 -9.14 11.27 3.53
N GLY A 4 -9.44 12.25 2.67
CA GLY A 4 -9.32 13.69 3.00
C GLY A 4 -10.33 14.20 4.03
N HIS A 5 -11.36 13.40 4.35
CA HIS A 5 -12.29 13.70 5.45
C HIS A 5 -11.79 13.14 6.79
N ILE A 6 -10.95 12.09 6.77
CA ILE A 6 -10.39 11.46 7.98
C ILE A 6 -9.10 12.16 8.39
N ILE A 7 -8.15 12.28 7.45
CA ILE A 7 -6.94 13.08 7.63
C ILE A 7 -6.91 14.08 6.47
N PRO A 8 -7.22 15.36 6.73
CA PRO A 8 -7.21 16.36 5.68
C PRO A 8 -5.80 16.55 5.11
N PRO A 9 -5.69 16.89 3.82
CA PRO A 9 -4.40 17.23 3.23
C PRO A 9 -3.81 18.46 3.96
N PRO A 10 -2.46 18.61 3.95
CA PRO A 10 -1.83 19.83 4.44
C PRO A 10 -2.38 21.08 3.75
N ASN A 11 -2.36 22.22 4.44
CA ASN A 11 -2.76 23.49 3.85
C ASN A 11 -1.90 23.80 2.62
N GLY A 12 -2.54 24.16 1.50
CA GLY A 12 -1.87 24.46 0.24
C GLY A 12 -1.40 23.22 -0.54
N ALA A 13 -1.66 22.00 -0.05
CA ALA A 13 -1.37 20.79 -0.80
C ALA A 13 -2.48 20.48 -1.82
N ASP A 14 -2.11 20.34 -3.10
CA ASP A 14 -2.96 19.67 -4.08
C ASP A 14 -2.62 18.18 -4.09
N VAL A 15 -3.59 17.35 -3.70
CA VAL A 15 -3.45 15.88 -3.68
C VAL A 15 -4.33 15.20 -4.72
N THR A 16 -4.87 15.97 -5.68
CA THR A 16 -5.77 15.48 -6.73
C THR A 16 -5.04 15.14 -8.03
N THR A 17 -3.80 15.62 -8.18
CA THR A 17 -2.92 15.39 -9.33
C THR A 17 -1.59 14.77 -8.89
N VAL A 18 -0.88 14.09 -9.81
CA VAL A 18 0.44 13.49 -9.50
C VAL A 18 1.47 14.60 -9.28
N GLU A 19 1.45 15.63 -10.12
CA GLU A 19 2.33 16.78 -10.05
C GLU A 19 2.11 17.58 -8.77
N GLY A 20 0.84 17.85 -8.42
CA GLY A 20 0.45 18.51 -7.17
C GLY A 20 0.89 17.71 -5.95
N LEU A 21 0.65 16.40 -5.94
CA LEU A 21 1.07 15.53 -4.85
C LEU A 21 2.58 15.57 -4.67
N LYS A 22 3.33 15.43 -5.76
CA LYS A 22 4.80 15.47 -5.77
C LYS A 22 5.33 16.80 -5.22
N ALA A 23 4.74 17.92 -5.64
CA ALA A 23 5.10 19.25 -5.14
C ALA A 23 4.73 19.43 -3.67
N SER A 24 3.69 18.74 -3.17
CA SER A 24 3.15 18.94 -1.82
C SER A 24 3.70 17.98 -0.77
N LEU A 25 4.42 16.91 -1.14
CA LEU A 25 4.90 15.88 -0.20
C LEU A 25 5.80 16.42 0.91
N HIS A 26 6.51 17.52 0.67
CA HIS A 26 7.32 18.18 1.71
C HIS A 26 6.47 18.80 2.83
N LEU A 27 5.18 19.06 2.60
CA LEU A 27 4.23 19.55 3.59
C LEU A 27 3.64 18.42 4.46
N PHE A 28 3.89 17.15 4.10
CA PHE A 28 3.26 16.01 4.76
C PHE A 28 3.94 15.73 6.11
N GLN A 29 3.15 15.78 7.17
CA GLN A 29 3.48 15.22 8.49
C GLN A 29 3.26 13.70 8.53
N PRO A 30 3.87 12.96 9.50
CA PRO A 30 3.72 11.51 9.63
C PRO A 30 2.28 10.98 9.58
N LYS A 31 1.32 11.71 10.15
CA LYS A 31 -0.10 11.32 10.13
C LYS A 31 -0.67 11.13 8.71
N HIS A 32 -0.20 11.88 7.72
CA HIS A 32 -0.72 11.81 6.35
C HIS A 32 -0.31 10.51 5.64
N PHE A 33 0.64 9.76 6.19
CA PHE A 33 1.11 8.49 5.65
C PHE A 33 0.35 7.27 6.22
N ILE A 34 -0.51 7.45 7.22
CA ILE A 34 -1.32 6.38 7.82
C ILE A 34 -2.27 5.78 6.78
N LEU A 35 -3.03 6.61 6.06
CA LEU A 35 -4.00 6.14 5.07
C LEU A 35 -3.33 5.52 3.85
N PRO A 36 -2.24 6.08 3.28
CA PRO A 36 -1.43 5.41 2.27
C PRO A 36 -0.96 4.01 2.70
N PHE A 37 -0.37 3.87 3.90
CA PHE A 37 0.05 2.56 4.42
C PHE A 37 -1.12 1.58 4.51
N LEU A 38 -2.23 2.01 5.09
CA LEU A 38 -3.42 1.17 5.21
C LEU A 38 -3.99 0.77 3.84
N ALA A 39 -3.99 1.69 2.88
CA ALA A 39 -4.42 1.39 1.51
C ALA A 39 -3.53 0.34 0.85
N HIS A 40 -2.21 0.45 1.00
CA HIS A 40 -1.27 -0.55 0.48
C HIS A 40 -1.43 -1.90 1.20
N ALA A 41 -1.49 -1.90 2.53
CA ALA A 41 -1.56 -3.10 3.34
C ALA A 41 -2.88 -3.87 3.14
N LEU A 42 -4.02 -3.18 3.24
CA LEU A 42 -5.34 -3.77 3.07
C LEU A 42 -5.63 -4.10 1.62
N GLY A 43 -5.13 -3.31 0.66
CA GLY A 43 -5.19 -3.61 -0.76
C GLY A 43 -4.44 -4.89 -1.09
N THR A 44 -3.21 -5.03 -0.62
CA THR A 44 -2.40 -6.25 -0.82
C THR A 44 -3.09 -7.45 -0.17
N PHE A 45 -3.51 -7.32 1.09
CA PHE A 45 -4.21 -8.39 1.79
C PHE A 45 -5.46 -8.84 1.05
N SER A 46 -6.33 -7.92 0.66
CA SER A 46 -7.62 -8.24 0.04
C SER A 46 -7.43 -8.91 -1.33
N GLY A 47 -6.52 -8.38 -2.16
CA GLY A 47 -6.19 -8.98 -3.45
C GLY A 47 -5.57 -10.38 -3.30
N ALA A 48 -4.61 -10.51 -2.39
CA ALA A 48 -3.95 -11.79 -2.11
C ALA A 48 -4.93 -12.81 -1.53
N PHE A 49 -5.85 -12.39 -0.65
CA PHE A 49 -6.86 -13.25 -0.03
C PHE A 49 -7.85 -13.74 -1.08
N LEU A 50 -8.34 -12.85 -1.95
CA LEU A 50 -9.22 -13.23 -3.04
C LEU A 50 -8.54 -14.23 -3.97
N ALA A 51 -7.30 -13.96 -4.40
CA ALA A 51 -6.52 -14.86 -5.24
C ALA A 51 -6.32 -16.25 -4.60
N ALA A 52 -6.06 -16.26 -3.28
CA ALA A 52 -5.88 -17.50 -2.54
C ALA A 52 -7.19 -18.29 -2.39
N VAL A 53 -8.32 -17.62 -2.15
CA VAL A 53 -9.65 -18.25 -2.03
C VAL A 53 -10.12 -18.87 -3.34
N ILE A 54 -9.92 -18.20 -4.48
CA ILE A 54 -10.33 -18.74 -5.79
C ILE A 54 -9.40 -19.87 -6.29
N SER A 55 -8.18 -19.95 -5.76
CA SER A 55 -7.24 -21.01 -6.14
C SER A 55 -7.62 -22.36 -5.53
N LYS A 56 -7.75 -23.40 -6.37
CA LYS A 56 -8.05 -24.77 -5.92
C LYS A 56 -6.90 -25.37 -5.10
N ASN A 57 -5.66 -25.11 -5.50
CA ASN A 57 -4.43 -25.59 -4.88
C ASN A 57 -3.40 -24.46 -4.82
N HIS A 58 -2.38 -24.60 -3.98
CA HIS A 58 -1.28 -23.65 -3.85
C HIS A 58 -1.68 -22.23 -3.41
N LYS A 59 -2.70 -22.11 -2.55
CA LYS A 59 -3.24 -20.83 -2.05
C LYS A 59 -2.18 -19.80 -1.66
N ILE A 60 -1.18 -20.20 -0.88
CA ILE A 60 -0.08 -19.32 -0.46
C ILE A 60 0.76 -18.84 -1.65
N LYS A 61 1.02 -19.69 -2.66
CA LYS A 61 1.79 -19.28 -3.85
C LYS A 61 1.04 -18.19 -4.61
N PHE A 62 -0.27 -18.37 -4.83
CA PHE A 62 -1.09 -17.35 -5.49
C PHE A 62 -1.20 -16.05 -4.69
N ALA A 63 -1.30 -16.14 -3.35
CA ALA A 63 -1.25 -14.97 -2.48
C ALA A 63 0.06 -14.20 -2.65
N TYR A 64 1.21 -14.89 -2.68
CA TYR A 64 2.51 -14.26 -2.88
C TYR A 64 2.69 -13.63 -4.26
N VAL A 65 2.11 -14.19 -5.32
CA VAL A 65 2.12 -13.55 -6.64
C VAL A 65 1.49 -12.17 -6.56
N ILE A 66 0.34 -12.04 -5.90
CA ILE A 66 -0.29 -10.72 -5.67
C ILE A 66 0.60 -9.82 -4.81
N GLY A 67 1.19 -10.36 -3.73
CA GLY A 67 2.11 -9.62 -2.88
C GLY A 67 3.32 -9.05 -3.63
N ILE A 68 3.90 -9.82 -4.54
CA ILE A 68 5.05 -9.40 -5.38
C ILE A 68 4.63 -8.32 -6.37
N LEU A 69 3.45 -8.45 -6.99
CA LEU A 69 2.92 -7.42 -7.90
C LEU A 69 2.67 -6.10 -7.17
N PHE A 70 2.09 -6.15 -5.98
CA PHE A 70 1.90 -4.96 -5.14
C PHE A 70 3.23 -4.37 -4.65
N LEU A 71 4.20 -5.21 -4.27
CA LEU A 71 5.55 -4.76 -3.92
C LEU A 71 6.23 -4.04 -5.08
N ALA A 72 6.13 -4.55 -6.30
CA ALA A 72 6.65 -3.89 -7.49
C ALA A 72 5.99 -2.52 -7.71
N GLY A 73 4.66 -2.43 -7.50
CA GLY A 73 3.94 -1.16 -7.50
C GLY A 73 4.40 -0.19 -6.39
N GLY A 74 4.68 -0.71 -5.19
CA GLY A 74 5.23 0.07 -4.08
C GLY A 74 6.61 0.64 -4.37
N ILE A 75 7.50 -0.18 -4.92
CA ILE A 75 8.84 0.25 -5.37
C ILE A 75 8.70 1.34 -6.45
N ALA A 76 7.82 1.14 -7.43
CA ALA A 76 7.57 2.15 -8.46
C ALA A 76 7.06 3.47 -7.84
N ASN A 77 6.17 3.39 -6.85
CA ASN A 77 5.64 4.57 -6.16
C ASN A 77 6.74 5.36 -5.45
N ILE A 78 7.68 4.68 -4.78
CA ILE A 78 8.84 5.31 -4.12
C ILE A 78 9.79 5.97 -5.13
N ILE A 79 9.93 5.40 -6.33
CA ILE A 79 10.76 5.98 -7.40
C ILE A 79 10.08 7.24 -7.99
N MET A 80 8.75 7.21 -8.14
CA MET A 80 7.99 8.31 -8.75
C MET A 80 7.80 9.50 -7.79
N LEU A 81 7.61 9.22 -6.50
CA LEU A 81 7.28 10.20 -5.47
C LEU A 81 8.43 10.35 -4.45
N PRO A 82 8.82 11.58 -4.09
CA PRO A 82 9.86 11.85 -3.08
C PRO A 82 9.35 11.54 -1.66
N SER A 83 9.14 10.25 -1.37
CA SER A 83 8.65 9.79 -0.07
C SER A 83 9.74 9.85 1.00
N PRO A 84 9.38 10.11 2.28
CA PRO A 84 10.33 10.02 3.38
C PRO A 84 10.88 8.59 3.52
N VAL A 85 12.19 8.47 3.76
CA VAL A 85 12.87 7.15 3.85
C VAL A 85 12.23 6.24 4.91
N TRP A 86 11.86 6.77 6.07
CA TRP A 86 11.23 5.97 7.13
C TRP A 86 9.91 5.34 6.66
N PHE A 87 9.13 6.07 5.85
CA PHE A 87 7.86 5.60 5.35
C PHE A 87 8.08 4.54 4.26
N ALA A 88 8.99 4.81 3.33
CA ALA A 88 9.38 3.85 2.29
C ALA A 88 9.79 2.49 2.91
N VAL A 89 10.60 2.51 3.97
CA VAL A 89 11.02 1.28 4.68
C VAL A 89 9.84 0.59 5.35
N LEU A 90 9.02 1.33 6.11
CA LEU A 90 7.84 0.79 6.80
C LEU A 90 6.87 0.13 5.81
N ASP A 91 6.60 0.82 4.71
CA ASP A 91 5.64 0.41 3.69
C ASP A 91 6.14 -0.82 2.93
N LEU A 92 7.38 -0.80 2.41
CA LEU A 92 7.98 -1.95 1.73
C LEU A 92 8.06 -3.20 2.61
N ALA A 93 8.45 -3.01 3.87
CA ALA A 93 8.62 -4.12 4.81
C ALA A 93 7.28 -4.68 5.30
N GLY A 94 6.27 -3.82 5.51
CA GLY A 94 5.03 -4.18 6.20
C GLY A 94 3.83 -4.41 5.30
N ALA A 95 3.64 -3.58 4.28
CA ALA A 95 2.37 -3.50 3.56
C ALA A 95 2.20 -4.58 2.48
N TYR A 96 3.29 -5.19 2.00
CA TYR A 96 3.24 -6.08 0.83
C TYR A 96 3.38 -7.56 1.20
N ILE A 97 4.62 -8.06 1.32
CA ILE A 97 4.89 -9.48 1.53
C ILE A 97 4.25 -10.02 2.82
N PRO A 98 4.34 -9.36 3.99
CA PRO A 98 3.68 -9.85 5.20
C PRO A 98 2.15 -9.95 5.06
N MET A 99 1.53 -8.95 4.43
CA MET A 99 0.07 -8.95 4.23
C MET A 99 -0.38 -10.04 3.25
N SER A 100 0.39 -10.28 2.19
CA SER A 100 0.11 -11.39 1.27
C SER A 100 0.27 -12.77 1.92
N TYR A 101 1.28 -12.94 2.78
CA TYR A 101 1.45 -14.15 3.58
C TYR A 101 0.29 -14.36 4.55
N LEU A 102 -0.12 -13.30 5.27
CA LEU A 102 -1.23 -13.35 6.22
C LEU A 102 -2.53 -13.76 5.51
N ALA A 103 -2.79 -13.17 4.33
CA ALA A 103 -3.93 -13.52 3.49
C ALA A 103 -3.89 -14.99 3.05
N GLY A 104 -2.75 -15.45 2.54
CA GLY A 104 -2.55 -16.85 2.14
C GLY A 104 -2.80 -17.82 3.30
N LYS A 105 -2.22 -17.54 4.47
CA LYS A 105 -2.39 -18.37 5.68
C LYS A 105 -3.84 -18.42 6.17
N LEU A 106 -4.55 -17.29 6.12
CA LEU A 106 -5.95 -17.24 6.55
C LEU A 106 -6.89 -18.01 5.59
N SER A 107 -6.59 -17.99 4.29
CA SER A 107 -7.36 -18.70 3.26
C SER A 107 -7.19 -20.22 3.26
N GLN A 108 -6.21 -20.74 4.01
CA GLN A 108 -5.99 -22.19 4.16
C GLN A 108 -6.90 -22.85 5.21
N ARG A 109 -7.63 -22.04 5.98
CA ARG A 109 -8.74 -22.53 6.81
C ARG A 109 -9.92 -22.94 5.93
#